data_AF-A0A0F7U004-F1
#
_entry.id   AF-A0A0F7U004-F1
#
_cell.length_a   1.000
_cell.length_b   1.000
_cell.length_c   1.000
_cell.angle_alpha   90.00
_cell.angle_beta   90.00
_cell.angle_gamma   90.00
#
_symmetry.space_group_name_H-M   'P 1'
#
loop_
_entity.id
_entity.type
_entity.pdbx_description
1 polymer ?
#
loop_
_entity_poly.entity_id
_entity_poly.type
_entity_poly.pdbx_seq_one_letter_code
_entity_poly.pdbx_strand_id
1 'polypeptide(L)'
;MKLYVSFRIVSRYKTKNTGFPDLDSFALYPASLVPRAQAQPCLKTGCKLLLFTLNSKKKKKKKDKKKKKKKDKKKKQYVDQVIDHAGVGRGSIGETRESLVQQEHFTNTTTCDRKCMTTMMTEVLESMMANDPFRLPLSEVYKATENSHPAALNMMTLWRTVTKAGPPDLLAIDTKQGQAYFSLDITEGNGTAQSILWGRIKVVDQLLTEFELFVNRGRGEDGFAYDAENLPHNYKRWMTPPKDRVKASRAELNGVAAASFNSNDNTTINMASDCQFTEMGWIVKNAACNWMPDRPTDLNARTVVLDEELGIIVTAGVVPGKVYPYATFSAFIPDSMESSQKTQDTWYAIQKSEGYIYLVEPTEALGTSFNVFQYYNNELQGEQFLVYLSGPRNGTAWA
;
A
#
# COMPACT_ATOMS: atom_id res chain seq x y z
N MET A 1 -20.27 24.79 14.66
CA MET A 1 -19.02 24.52 13.94
C MET A 1 -18.92 23.01 13.77
N LYS A 2 -19.39 22.47 12.62
CA LYS A 2 -19.39 21.02 12.37
C LYS A 2 -17.96 20.60 12.03
N LEU A 3 -17.40 19.64 12.77
CA LEU A 3 -16.14 18.97 12.42
C LEU A 3 -16.34 18.31 11.05
N TYR A 4 -15.75 18.88 10.01
CA TYR A 4 -15.53 18.15 8.77
C TYR A 4 -14.36 17.20 9.02
N VAL A 5 -14.48 15.95 8.55
CA VAL A 5 -13.36 15.00 8.50
C VAL A 5 -12.37 15.52 7.46
N SER A 6 -11.59 16.52 7.86
CA SER A 6 -10.23 16.66 7.37
C SER A 6 -9.47 15.54 8.03
N PHE A 7 -8.79 14.69 7.24
CA PHE A 7 -7.84 13.69 7.73
C PHE A 7 -6.89 14.38 8.73
N ARG A 8 -7.16 14.21 10.03
CA ARG A 8 -6.49 14.92 11.12
C ARG A 8 -5.43 13.99 11.67
N ILE A 9 -4.19 14.25 11.29
CA ILE A 9 -3.01 13.62 11.85
C ILE A 9 -2.78 14.21 13.25
N VAL A 10 -3.03 13.44 14.29
CA VAL A 10 -2.68 13.79 15.67
C VAL A 10 -1.27 13.27 15.96
N SER A 11 -0.26 14.14 15.91
CA SER A 11 1.06 13.81 16.47
C SER A 11 1.16 14.35 17.90
N ARG A 12 1.31 13.46 18.88
CA ARG A 12 1.87 13.84 20.19
C ARG A 12 3.39 13.88 20.07
N TYR A 13 3.97 15.08 20.00
CA TYR A 13 5.36 15.25 20.41
C TYR A 13 5.41 15.58 21.90
N LYS A 14 6.07 14.72 22.69
CA LYS A 14 6.63 15.12 23.99
C LYS A 14 7.79 16.08 23.73
N THR A 15 7.53 17.38 23.75
CA THR A 15 8.60 18.37 23.89
C THR A 15 8.94 18.51 25.37
N LYS A 16 10.20 18.28 25.72
CA LYS A 16 10.74 18.64 27.03
C LYS A 16 10.65 20.16 27.19
N ASN A 17 10.01 20.60 28.28
CA ASN A 17 10.11 21.91 28.94
C ASN A 17 10.52 23.10 28.07
N THR A 18 9.55 23.77 27.45
CA THR A 18 9.52 25.24 27.38
C THR A 18 8.07 25.66 27.55
N GLY A 19 7.75 26.27 28.69
CA GLY A 19 6.40 26.69 29.04
C GLY A 19 5.90 27.84 28.16
N PHE A 20 4.73 27.63 27.54
CA PHE A 20 3.82 28.67 27.04
C PHE A 20 2.37 28.15 27.25
N PRO A 21 1.39 29.04 27.52
CA PRO A 21 0.11 28.67 28.13
C PRO A 21 -0.93 28.14 27.13
N ASP A 22 -1.88 27.37 27.68
CA ASP A 22 -3.07 26.81 27.04
C ASP A 22 -3.87 27.85 26.24
N LEU A 23 -4.28 27.46 25.03
CA LEU A 23 -5.16 28.24 24.16
C LEU A 23 -6.61 27.78 24.32
N ASP A 24 -7.23 28.19 25.42
CA ASP A 24 -8.67 28.46 25.46
C ASP A 24 -8.84 29.97 25.61
N SER A 25 -9.70 30.55 24.76
CA SER A 25 -10.02 31.98 24.60
C SER A 25 -9.10 32.82 23.68
N PHE A 26 -9.63 33.23 22.53
CA PHE A 26 -9.13 34.38 21.77
C PHE A 26 -10.27 35.39 21.59
N ALA A 27 -10.19 36.46 22.37
CA ALA A 27 -10.80 37.74 22.07
C ALA A 27 -9.84 38.57 21.18
N LEU A 28 -10.41 39.32 20.25
CA LEU A 28 -9.74 40.26 19.34
C LEU A 28 -8.94 41.33 20.11
N TYR A 29 -7.68 41.60 19.72
CA TYR A 29 -7.00 42.91 19.80
C TYR A 29 -5.65 42.87 19.03
N PRO A 30 -5.03 44.02 18.65
CA PRO A 30 -4.41 44.19 17.34
C PRO A 30 -2.88 44.26 17.40
N ALA A 31 -2.30 44.22 16.20
CA ALA A 31 -0.88 44.16 15.89
C ALA A 31 -0.01 45.28 16.47
N SER A 32 1.19 44.90 16.93
CA SER A 32 2.37 45.77 16.93
C SER A 32 3.67 44.97 16.81
N LEU A 33 4.37 45.20 15.69
CA LEU A 33 5.82 45.39 15.51
C LEU A 33 6.81 44.34 16.07
N VAL A 34 7.48 43.61 15.16
CA VAL A 34 8.78 42.97 15.38
C VAL A 34 9.74 43.38 14.24
N PRO A 35 11.04 43.69 14.52
CA PRO A 35 11.93 44.33 13.55
C PRO A 35 12.69 43.39 12.61
N ARG A 36 13.05 43.95 11.45
CA ARG A 36 13.87 43.41 10.35
C ARG A 36 15.22 42.86 10.79
N ALA A 37 15.56 41.65 10.34
CA ALA A 37 16.93 41.16 10.27
C ALA A 37 17.54 41.45 8.88
N GLN A 38 18.77 41.94 8.89
CA GLN A 38 19.54 42.43 7.74
C GLN A 38 20.18 41.28 6.94
N ALA A 39 20.17 41.42 5.61
CA ALA A 39 20.98 40.63 4.70
C ALA A 39 22.32 41.34 4.42
N GLN A 40 23.41 40.57 4.33
CA GLN A 40 24.70 41.02 3.76
C GLN A 40 25.05 40.21 2.49
N PRO A 41 25.71 40.84 1.50
CA PRO A 41 25.93 40.26 0.17
C PRO A 41 27.33 39.65 -0.01
N CYS A 42 27.46 38.63 -0.86
CA CYS A 42 28.73 38.17 -1.40
C CYS A 42 28.85 38.52 -2.89
N LEU A 43 29.96 39.17 -3.23
CA LEU A 43 30.34 39.71 -4.54
C LEU A 43 31.09 38.68 -5.42
N LYS A 44 30.71 38.69 -6.70
CA LYS A 44 31.44 38.47 -7.97
C LYS A 44 32.90 37.94 -7.95
N THR A 45 33.13 36.91 -8.76
CA THR A 45 34.14 36.76 -9.85
C THR A 45 34.04 35.31 -10.38
N GLY A 46 34.23 34.91 -11.63
CA GLY A 46 34.66 35.50 -12.89
C GLY A 46 34.71 34.35 -13.92
N CYS A 47 34.42 34.66 -15.18
CA CYS A 47 34.32 33.73 -16.31
C CYS A 47 35.69 33.18 -16.76
N LYS A 48 35.78 31.88 -17.11
CA LYS A 48 36.76 31.38 -18.11
C LYS A 48 36.34 30.02 -18.70
N LEU A 49 36.09 30.03 -20.01
CA LEU A 49 35.76 28.89 -20.87
C LEU A 49 37.00 28.47 -21.68
N LEU A 50 37.02 27.20 -22.12
CA LEU A 50 37.81 26.54 -23.18
C LEU A 50 39.25 26.05 -22.89
N LEU A 51 39.40 24.71 -22.84
CA LEU A 51 40.06 23.84 -23.84
C LEU A 51 40.49 22.52 -23.16
N PHE A 52 39.92 21.37 -23.54
CA PHE A 52 40.59 20.05 -23.62
C PHE A 52 39.57 18.96 -23.95
N THR A 53 39.23 18.82 -25.23
CA THR A 53 38.63 17.59 -25.78
C THR A 53 39.46 17.18 -26.97
N LEU A 54 40.09 16.00 -26.87
CA LEU A 54 40.44 15.04 -27.94
C LEU A 54 41.63 14.16 -27.51
N ASN A 55 41.46 13.30 -26.48
CA ASN A 55 42.37 12.13 -26.34
C ASN A 55 41.82 10.93 -25.55
N SER A 56 40.61 10.98 -24.97
CA SER A 56 40.07 9.86 -24.19
C SER A 56 39.29 8.81 -25.01
N LYS A 57 38.79 9.15 -26.20
CA LYS A 57 37.90 8.25 -26.99
C LYS A 57 38.61 7.11 -27.72
N LYS A 58 39.92 7.19 -28.00
CA LYS A 58 40.67 6.11 -28.68
C LYS A 58 41.12 4.96 -27.76
N LYS A 59 41.34 5.22 -26.45
CA LYS A 59 41.75 4.16 -25.50
C LYS A 59 40.60 3.28 -25.02
N LYS A 60 39.35 3.78 -24.99
CA LYS A 60 38.17 3.01 -24.55
C LYS A 60 37.74 1.93 -25.56
N LYS A 61 37.72 2.25 -26.87
CA LYS A 61 37.35 1.29 -27.94
C LYS A 61 38.27 0.06 -28.07
N LYS A 62 39.55 0.14 -27.68
CA LYS A 62 40.47 -1.03 -27.72
C LYS A 62 40.27 -1.99 -26.53
N LYS A 63 39.82 -1.52 -25.37
CA LYS A 63 39.55 -2.37 -24.19
C LYS A 63 38.27 -3.19 -24.37
N ASP A 64 37.24 -2.62 -25.01
CA ASP A 64 35.94 -3.31 -25.17
C ASP A 64 35.97 -4.44 -26.22
N LYS A 65 36.75 -4.28 -27.30
CA LYS A 65 36.97 -5.38 -28.28
C LYS A 65 37.72 -6.58 -27.70
N LYS A 66 38.62 -6.37 -26.72
CA LYS A 66 39.36 -7.46 -26.06
C LYS A 66 38.49 -8.24 -25.06
N LYS A 67 37.55 -7.57 -24.38
CA LYS A 67 36.58 -8.22 -23.48
C LYS A 67 35.54 -9.05 -24.24
N LYS A 68 35.05 -8.59 -25.40
CA LYS A 68 34.06 -9.32 -26.22
C LYS A 68 34.61 -10.66 -26.75
N LYS A 69 35.83 -10.66 -27.33
CA LYS A 69 36.49 -11.91 -27.79
C LYS A 69 36.74 -12.95 -26.69
N LYS A 70 36.92 -12.53 -25.43
CA LYS A 70 37.15 -13.44 -24.30
C LYS A 70 35.84 -14.08 -23.79
N LYS A 71 34.70 -13.41 -23.97
CA LYS A 71 33.36 -13.91 -23.59
C LYS A 71 32.84 -14.92 -24.61
N ASP A 72 33.09 -14.69 -25.90
CA ASP A 72 32.67 -15.61 -26.97
C ASP A 72 33.45 -16.93 -26.94
N LYS A 73 34.74 -16.91 -26.56
CA LYS A 73 35.57 -18.12 -26.42
C LYS A 73 35.12 -19.00 -25.23
N LYS A 74 34.66 -18.40 -24.12
CA LYS A 74 34.08 -19.15 -22.98
C LYS A 74 32.69 -19.72 -23.30
N LYS A 75 31.87 -19.03 -24.10
CA LYS A 75 30.55 -19.53 -24.50
C LYS A 75 30.65 -20.74 -25.43
N LYS A 76 31.65 -20.78 -26.33
CA LYS A 76 31.91 -21.94 -27.20
C LYS A 76 32.37 -23.17 -26.40
N GLN A 77 33.24 -22.98 -25.42
CA GLN A 77 33.74 -24.07 -24.57
C GLN A 77 32.66 -24.71 -23.69
N TYR A 78 31.61 -23.97 -23.31
CA TYR A 78 30.48 -24.49 -22.52
C TYR A 78 29.47 -25.28 -23.38
N VAL A 79 29.27 -24.89 -24.64
CA VAL A 79 28.36 -25.60 -25.56
C VAL A 79 28.94 -26.96 -25.97
N ASP A 80 30.27 -27.03 -26.19
CA ASP A 80 30.93 -28.29 -26.54
C ASP A 80 30.92 -29.29 -25.36
N GLN A 81 30.92 -28.81 -24.10
CA GLN A 81 30.81 -29.65 -22.90
C GLN A 81 29.40 -30.22 -22.64
N VAL A 82 28.35 -29.56 -23.12
CA VAL A 82 26.96 -30.02 -22.93
C VAL A 82 26.57 -31.08 -23.95
N ILE A 83 27.25 -31.14 -25.10
CA ILE A 83 26.98 -32.12 -26.15
C ILE A 83 27.57 -33.50 -25.81
N ASP A 84 28.66 -33.56 -25.02
CA ASP A 84 29.27 -34.83 -24.59
C ASP A 84 28.59 -35.50 -23.36
N HIS A 85 27.57 -34.88 -22.77
CA HIS A 85 26.80 -35.45 -21.64
C HIS A 85 25.37 -35.85 -21.99
N ALA A 86 24.91 -35.59 -23.22
CA ALA A 86 23.66 -36.11 -23.74
C ALA A 86 23.95 -37.36 -24.60
N GLY A 87 24.14 -38.50 -23.92
CA GLY A 87 24.26 -39.81 -24.57
C GLY A 87 22.99 -40.20 -25.31
N VAL A 88 22.86 -39.77 -26.57
CA VAL A 88 21.79 -40.19 -27.49
C VAL A 88 22.22 -41.51 -28.14
N GLY A 89 21.90 -42.61 -27.46
CA GLY A 89 21.94 -43.96 -28.04
C GLY A 89 20.69 -44.20 -28.89
N ARG A 90 20.86 -44.42 -30.19
CA ARG A 90 19.82 -44.99 -31.06
C ARG A 90 19.66 -46.48 -30.73
N GLY A 91 18.47 -46.91 -30.35
CA GLY A 91 18.12 -48.30 -30.08
C GLY A 91 16.65 -48.58 -30.39
N SER A 92 16.38 -49.77 -30.93
CA SER A 92 15.26 -50.15 -31.77
C SER A 92 13.90 -50.32 -31.09
N ILE A 93 12.86 -50.10 -31.89
CA ILE A 93 11.44 -50.38 -31.67
C ILE A 93 11.26 -51.88 -31.35
N GLY A 94 10.58 -52.18 -30.25
CA GLY A 94 10.21 -53.53 -29.80
C GLY A 94 9.01 -53.46 -28.85
N GLU A 95 7.99 -54.20 -29.23
CA GLU A 95 6.59 -54.27 -28.80
C GLU A 95 6.32 -54.68 -27.34
N THR A 96 5.09 -54.34 -26.90
CA THR A 96 4.29 -54.90 -25.78
C THR A 96 4.68 -54.59 -24.34
N ARG A 97 3.78 -53.93 -23.59
CA ARG A 97 2.75 -54.59 -22.74
C ARG A 97 1.97 -53.54 -21.96
N GLU A 98 0.65 -53.54 -22.13
CA GLU A 98 -0.30 -52.85 -21.25
C GLU A 98 -0.10 -53.33 -19.81
N SER A 99 0.17 -52.40 -18.90
CA SER A 99 -0.23 -52.54 -17.50
C SER A 99 -1.05 -51.31 -17.12
N LEU A 100 -2.30 -51.61 -16.81
CA LEU A 100 -3.30 -50.71 -16.24
C LEU A 100 -2.75 -50.15 -14.92
N VAL A 101 -2.20 -48.94 -14.97
CA VAL A 101 -2.21 -48.05 -13.81
C VAL A 101 -3.59 -47.40 -13.83
N GLN A 102 -4.47 -47.87 -12.95
CA GLN A 102 -5.63 -47.10 -12.52
C GLN A 102 -5.09 -45.82 -11.86
N GLN A 103 -4.88 -44.80 -12.69
CA GLN A 103 -4.81 -43.43 -12.26
C GLN A 103 -6.22 -43.07 -11.79
N GLU A 104 -6.46 -43.22 -10.48
CA GLU A 104 -7.56 -42.53 -9.85
C GLU A 104 -7.33 -41.04 -10.08
N HIS A 105 -8.05 -40.49 -11.06
CA HIS A 105 -8.26 -39.07 -11.18
C HIS A 105 -9.07 -38.62 -9.96
N PHE A 106 -8.36 -38.26 -8.89
CA PHE A 106 -8.88 -37.41 -7.83
C PHE A 106 -9.16 -36.04 -8.45
N THR A 107 -10.33 -35.85 -9.03
CA THR A 107 -10.89 -34.52 -9.28
C THR A 107 -11.50 -33.98 -7.98
N ASN A 108 -10.69 -33.93 -6.91
CA ASN A 108 -10.95 -32.97 -5.86
C ASN A 108 -10.50 -31.62 -6.42
N THR A 109 -11.43 -30.84 -6.97
CA THR A 109 -11.29 -29.38 -7.00
C THR A 109 -11.15 -28.96 -5.54
N THR A 110 -9.91 -28.97 -5.05
CA THR A 110 -9.61 -28.82 -3.63
C THR A 110 -9.71 -27.34 -3.35
N THR A 111 -10.94 -26.91 -3.06
CA THR A 111 -11.22 -25.53 -2.63
C THR A 111 -10.33 -25.22 -1.43
N CYS A 112 -9.54 -24.16 -1.52
CA CYS A 112 -8.65 -23.74 -0.45
C CYS A 112 -9.49 -23.19 0.70
N ASP A 113 -9.58 -23.96 1.79
CA ASP A 113 -10.27 -23.54 3.00
C ASP A 113 -9.51 -22.42 3.73
N ARG A 114 -10.05 -21.92 4.84
CA ARG A 114 -9.41 -20.85 5.62
C ARG A 114 -7.97 -21.21 6.01
N LYS A 115 -7.73 -22.45 6.44
CA LYS A 115 -6.41 -22.90 6.89
C LYS A 115 -5.42 -22.91 5.72
N CYS A 116 -5.83 -23.46 4.58
CA CYS A 116 -5.06 -23.41 3.34
C CYS A 116 -4.70 -21.98 2.95
N MET A 117 -5.66 -21.04 2.97
CA MET A 117 -5.43 -19.64 2.65
C MET A 117 -4.47 -18.95 3.64
N THR A 118 -4.58 -19.28 4.94
CA THR A 118 -3.62 -18.80 5.96
C THR A 118 -2.22 -19.33 5.67
N THR A 119 -2.06 -20.61 5.33
CA THR A 119 -0.76 -21.19 4.96
C THR A 119 -0.18 -20.51 3.72
N MET A 120 -0.99 -20.29 2.67
CA MET A 120 -0.56 -19.54 1.47
C MET A 120 -0.05 -18.15 1.82
N MET A 121 -0.75 -17.42 2.72
CA MET A 121 -0.30 -16.10 3.16
C MET A 121 1.02 -16.17 3.93
N THR A 122 1.19 -17.17 4.81
CA THR A 122 2.46 -17.42 5.49
C THR A 122 3.60 -17.69 4.49
N GLU A 123 3.36 -18.53 3.48
CA GLU A 123 4.35 -18.81 2.44
C GLU A 123 4.75 -17.57 1.65
N VAL A 124 3.80 -16.68 1.33
CA VAL A 124 4.07 -15.39 0.69
C VAL A 124 5.02 -14.54 1.53
N LEU A 125 4.73 -14.33 2.82
CA LEU A 125 5.58 -13.53 3.70
C LEU A 125 6.97 -14.16 3.90
N GLU A 126 7.02 -15.48 4.08
CA GLU A 126 8.29 -16.20 4.18
C GLU A 126 9.11 -16.14 2.88
N SER A 127 8.47 -16.13 1.71
CA SER A 127 9.16 -15.97 0.43
C SER A 127 9.80 -14.59 0.28
N MET A 128 9.15 -13.54 0.82
CA MET A 128 9.71 -12.19 0.86
C MET A 128 10.96 -12.16 1.75
N MET A 129 10.88 -12.72 2.96
CA MET A 129 12.03 -12.81 3.89
C MET A 129 13.18 -13.65 3.33
N ALA A 130 12.86 -14.71 2.58
CA ALA A 130 13.85 -15.54 1.90
C ALA A 130 14.44 -14.86 0.65
N ASN A 131 13.89 -13.72 0.22
CA ASN A 131 14.19 -13.07 -1.06
C ASN A 131 14.05 -14.01 -2.26
N ASP A 132 13.10 -14.96 -2.19
CA ASP A 132 12.88 -15.99 -3.20
C ASP A 132 11.39 -16.15 -3.50
N PRO A 133 10.84 -15.42 -4.49
CA PRO A 133 9.44 -15.56 -4.88
C PRO A 133 9.13 -16.87 -5.61
N PHE A 134 10.13 -17.59 -6.12
CA PHE A 134 9.91 -18.79 -6.94
C PHE A 134 9.66 -20.05 -6.11
N ARG A 135 9.80 -19.96 -4.78
CA ARG A 135 9.36 -21.00 -3.86
C ARG A 135 7.83 -21.05 -3.69
N LEU A 136 7.12 -20.04 -4.18
CA LEU A 136 5.67 -19.96 -4.07
C LEU A 136 4.97 -20.89 -5.06
N PRO A 137 3.82 -21.47 -4.71
CA PRO A 137 2.97 -22.21 -5.64
C PRO A 137 2.26 -21.23 -6.58
N LEU A 138 2.98 -20.61 -7.52
CA LEU A 138 2.42 -19.66 -8.48
C LEU A 138 1.68 -20.39 -9.60
N SER A 139 0.60 -19.79 -10.10
CA SER A 139 0.03 -20.23 -11.38
C SER A 139 0.99 -19.92 -12.54
N GLU A 140 0.87 -20.67 -13.64
CA GLU A 140 1.68 -20.47 -14.85
C GLU A 140 1.62 -19.01 -15.34
N VAL A 141 0.44 -18.41 -15.24
CA VAL A 141 0.21 -16.98 -15.50
C VAL A 141 -0.42 -16.37 -14.25
N TYR A 142 0.23 -15.35 -13.69
CA TYR A 142 -0.27 -14.59 -12.54
C TYR A 142 -0.25 -13.08 -12.82
N LYS A 143 -1.02 -12.32 -12.04
CA LYS A 143 -1.01 -10.85 -12.04
C LYS A 143 -0.38 -10.36 -10.75
N ALA A 144 0.49 -9.36 -10.82
CA ALA A 144 1.09 -8.80 -9.61
C ALA A 144 1.34 -7.30 -9.76
N THR A 145 0.96 -6.54 -8.73
CA THR A 145 1.31 -5.12 -8.61
C THR A 145 1.92 -4.83 -7.24
N GLU A 146 2.92 -3.96 -7.20
CA GLU A 146 3.44 -3.33 -5.99
C GLU A 146 3.21 -1.82 -6.12
N ASN A 147 2.53 -1.19 -5.16
CA ASN A 147 2.24 0.25 -5.17
C ASN A 147 1.57 0.70 -6.48
N SER A 148 0.59 -0.09 -6.97
CA SER A 148 -0.09 0.08 -8.27
C SER A 148 0.79 -0.09 -9.52
N HIS A 149 2.04 -0.52 -9.39
CA HIS A 149 2.94 -0.76 -10.53
C HIS A 149 3.02 -2.26 -10.85
N PRO A 150 2.66 -2.69 -12.08
CA PRO A 150 2.76 -4.09 -12.46
C PRO A 150 4.22 -4.52 -12.60
N ALA A 151 4.57 -5.63 -11.98
CA ALA A 151 5.93 -6.20 -12.03
C ALA A 151 5.90 -7.71 -11.79
N ALA A 152 6.95 -8.41 -12.24
CA ALA A 152 7.20 -9.77 -11.77
C ALA A 152 7.64 -9.72 -10.28
N LEU A 153 7.30 -10.75 -9.49
CA LEU A 153 7.57 -10.75 -8.05
C LEU A 153 9.06 -10.55 -7.71
N ASN A 154 9.97 -11.09 -8.52
CA ASN A 154 11.42 -10.94 -8.32
C ASN A 154 11.96 -9.54 -8.65
N MET A 155 11.15 -8.68 -9.29
CA MET A 155 11.48 -7.28 -9.57
C MET A 155 10.86 -6.31 -8.55
N MET A 156 9.86 -6.76 -7.80
CA MET A 156 9.24 -6.01 -6.72
C MET A 156 10.23 -5.72 -5.60
N THR A 157 10.09 -4.57 -4.94
CA THR A 157 11.01 -4.18 -3.87
C THR A 157 10.84 -5.08 -2.64
N LEU A 158 9.62 -5.54 -2.36
CA LEU A 158 9.31 -6.39 -1.20
C LEU A 158 10.19 -7.65 -1.11
N TRP A 159 10.43 -8.35 -2.23
CA TRP A 159 11.29 -9.55 -2.29
C TRP A 159 12.80 -9.26 -2.27
N ARG A 160 13.20 -7.99 -2.15
CA ARG A 160 14.61 -7.58 -2.08
C ARG A 160 14.96 -6.89 -0.78
N THR A 161 13.96 -6.33 -0.12
CA THR A 161 14.16 -5.46 1.04
C THR A 161 13.61 -6.07 2.32
N VAL A 162 12.53 -6.86 2.29
CA VAL A 162 11.95 -7.41 3.51
C VAL A 162 12.94 -8.37 4.20
N THR A 163 13.27 -8.07 5.45
CA THR A 163 14.17 -8.90 6.28
C THR A 163 13.46 -9.52 7.48
N LYS A 164 12.28 -9.00 7.85
CA LYS A 164 11.44 -9.56 8.91
C LYS A 164 9.97 -9.26 8.63
N ALA A 165 9.13 -10.28 8.81
CA ALA A 165 7.68 -10.19 8.81
C ALA A 165 7.13 -11.17 9.85
N GLY A 166 6.14 -10.72 10.62
CA GLY A 166 5.35 -11.60 11.50
C GLY A 166 4.19 -12.26 10.73
N PRO A 167 3.30 -13.00 11.43
CA PRO A 167 1.97 -13.28 10.88
C PRO A 167 1.21 -11.96 10.64
N PRO A 168 0.22 -11.92 9.72
CA PRO A 168 -0.57 -10.72 9.55
C PRO A 168 -1.28 -10.27 10.83
N ASP A 169 -1.20 -8.98 11.15
CA ASP A 169 -1.92 -8.38 12.28
C ASP A 169 -3.41 -8.28 12.01
N LEU A 170 -3.78 -8.10 10.74
CA LEU A 170 -5.12 -8.29 10.23
C LEU A 170 -5.09 -9.24 9.04
N LEU A 171 -5.93 -10.28 9.07
CA LEU A 171 -6.09 -11.25 7.99
C LEU A 171 -7.58 -11.53 7.77
N ALA A 172 -8.11 -11.04 6.65
CA ALA A 172 -9.48 -11.31 6.24
C ALA A 172 -9.47 -12.25 5.04
N ILE A 173 -10.20 -13.35 5.11
CA ILE A 173 -10.17 -14.40 4.08
C ILE A 173 -11.59 -14.70 3.59
N ASP A 174 -11.79 -14.55 2.29
CA ASP A 174 -13.01 -14.91 1.56
C ASP A 174 -12.79 -16.25 0.83
N THR A 175 -13.21 -17.34 1.45
CA THR A 175 -13.05 -18.69 0.89
C THR A 175 -13.89 -18.93 -0.36
N LYS A 176 -14.99 -18.16 -0.56
CA LYS A 176 -15.84 -18.30 -1.74
C LYS A 176 -15.20 -17.70 -2.99
N GLN A 177 -14.40 -16.63 -2.82
CA GLN A 177 -13.70 -15.99 -3.93
C GLN A 177 -12.22 -16.38 -4.04
N GLY A 178 -11.71 -17.16 -3.08
CA GLY A 178 -10.29 -17.50 -2.98
C GLY A 178 -9.43 -16.26 -2.78
N GLN A 179 -9.89 -15.30 -1.96
CA GLN A 179 -9.19 -14.03 -1.74
C GLN A 179 -8.77 -13.92 -0.28
N ALA A 180 -7.58 -13.37 -0.03
CA ALA A 180 -7.18 -12.96 1.30
C ALA A 180 -6.64 -11.53 1.26
N TYR A 181 -7.12 -10.71 2.18
CA TYR A 181 -6.59 -9.39 2.47
C TYR A 181 -5.77 -9.45 3.76
N PHE A 182 -4.66 -8.73 3.79
CA PHE A 182 -3.77 -8.73 4.93
C PHE A 182 -3.17 -7.35 5.19
N SER A 183 -2.80 -7.10 6.44
CA SER A 183 -2.01 -5.93 6.87
C SER A 183 -1.10 -6.33 8.02
N LEU A 184 0.16 -5.87 7.98
CA LEU A 184 1.16 -6.12 9.03
C LEU A 184 2.28 -5.08 9.01
N ASP A 185 3.03 -5.03 10.11
CA ASP A 185 4.34 -4.40 10.13
C ASP A 185 5.41 -5.32 9.52
N ILE A 186 6.33 -4.71 8.75
CA ILE A 186 7.51 -5.38 8.20
C ILE A 186 8.76 -4.57 8.50
N THR A 187 9.91 -5.24 8.55
CA THR A 187 11.22 -4.59 8.57
C THR A 187 11.89 -4.74 7.21
N GLU A 188 12.48 -3.66 6.72
CA GLU A 188 13.22 -3.61 5.45
C GLU A 188 14.71 -3.32 5.66
N GLY A 189 15.56 -3.99 4.87
CA GLY A 189 17.01 -3.80 4.86
C GLY A 189 17.66 -4.12 6.22
N ASN A 190 18.58 -3.25 6.64
CA ASN A 190 19.27 -3.35 7.92
C ASN A 190 18.57 -2.56 9.05
N GLY A 191 17.35 -2.08 8.81
CA GLY A 191 16.72 -1.04 9.60
C GLY A 191 16.05 -1.52 10.89
N THR A 192 15.88 -0.58 11.82
CA THR A 192 14.92 -0.64 12.94
C THR A 192 13.59 0.05 12.58
N ALA A 193 13.45 0.52 11.33
CA ALA A 193 12.24 1.18 10.84
C ALA A 193 11.22 0.14 10.37
N GLN A 194 10.00 0.24 10.89
CA GLN A 194 8.88 -0.59 10.48
C GLN A 194 8.08 0.11 9.37
N SER A 195 7.83 -0.60 8.28
CA SER A 195 6.88 -0.22 7.22
C SER A 195 5.57 -0.97 7.43
N ILE A 196 4.45 -0.45 6.92
CA ILE A 196 3.19 -1.21 6.89
C ILE A 196 3.04 -1.83 5.51
N LEU A 197 3.04 -3.16 5.46
CA LEU A 197 2.67 -3.91 4.26
C LEU A 197 1.18 -4.27 4.37
N TRP A 198 0.44 -4.02 3.30
CA TRP A 198 -0.94 -4.45 3.18
C TRP A 198 -1.26 -4.80 1.74
N GLY A 199 -2.31 -5.57 1.53
CA GLY A 199 -2.68 -5.96 0.19
C GLY A 199 -3.59 -7.16 0.13
N ARG A 200 -3.72 -7.69 -1.08
CA ARG A 200 -4.56 -8.84 -1.40
C ARG A 200 -3.76 -9.89 -2.15
N ILE A 201 -4.06 -11.15 -1.85
CA ILE A 201 -3.69 -12.30 -2.69
C ILE A 201 -4.95 -13.03 -3.17
N LYS A 202 -4.87 -13.65 -4.35
CA LYS A 202 -5.87 -14.59 -4.86
C LYS A 202 -5.29 -15.98 -5.04
N VAL A 203 -6.02 -16.99 -4.56
CA VAL A 203 -5.69 -18.40 -4.70
C VAL A 203 -6.77 -19.11 -5.51
N VAL A 204 -6.37 -19.85 -6.54
CA VAL A 204 -7.24 -20.71 -7.36
C VAL A 204 -6.51 -22.04 -7.51
N ASP A 205 -7.19 -23.15 -7.26
CA ASP A 205 -6.61 -24.51 -7.33
C ASP A 205 -5.30 -24.66 -6.54
N GLN A 206 -5.25 -24.05 -5.35
CA GLN A 206 -4.07 -23.98 -4.48
C GLN A 206 -2.85 -23.31 -5.14
N LEU A 207 -3.07 -22.48 -6.16
CA LEU A 207 -2.05 -21.67 -6.80
C LEU A 207 -2.33 -20.19 -6.58
N LEU A 208 -1.27 -19.42 -6.31
CA LEU A 208 -1.33 -17.97 -6.23
C LEU A 208 -1.44 -17.37 -7.63
N THR A 209 -2.56 -16.71 -7.90
CA THR A 209 -2.91 -16.18 -9.23
C THR A 209 -2.84 -14.67 -9.31
N GLU A 210 -3.05 -13.97 -8.20
CA GLU A 210 -3.03 -12.51 -8.16
C GLU A 210 -2.38 -11.97 -6.88
N PHE A 211 -1.62 -10.90 -7.01
CA PHE A 211 -1.01 -10.13 -5.93
C PHE A 211 -1.28 -8.65 -6.15
N GLU A 212 -1.72 -7.98 -5.11
CA GLU A 212 -1.94 -6.54 -5.12
C GLU A 212 -1.43 -5.98 -3.80
N LEU A 213 -0.20 -5.49 -3.83
CA LEU A 213 0.59 -5.20 -2.66
C LEU A 213 0.87 -3.70 -2.57
N PHE A 214 0.81 -3.19 -1.35
CA PHE A 214 1.14 -1.82 -1.01
C PHE A 214 2.05 -1.82 0.20
N VAL A 215 3.05 -0.96 0.16
CA VAL A 215 3.98 -0.78 1.28
C VAL A 215 4.11 0.70 1.57
N ASN A 216 3.78 1.06 2.79
CA ASN A 216 3.94 2.42 3.29
C ASN A 216 5.22 2.54 4.11
N ARG A 217 6.11 3.42 3.66
CA ARG A 217 7.47 3.58 4.18
C ARG A 217 7.70 4.97 4.74
N GLY A 218 8.18 5.04 5.98
CA GLY A 218 8.45 6.27 6.70
C GLY A 218 7.29 7.27 6.77
N ARG A 219 7.45 8.30 7.61
CA ARG A 219 6.54 9.45 7.56
C ARG A 219 6.92 10.30 6.34
N GLY A 220 6.30 10.07 5.18
CA GLY A 220 6.37 11.00 4.05
C GLY A 220 6.56 10.43 2.65
N GLU A 221 6.90 9.14 2.44
CA GLU A 221 7.03 8.62 1.05
C GLU A 221 5.68 8.62 0.33
N ASP A 222 4.59 8.34 1.06
CA ASP A 222 3.24 8.28 0.50
C ASP A 222 2.34 9.43 0.97
N GLY A 223 2.93 10.46 1.60
CA GLY A 223 2.20 11.65 2.03
C GLY A 223 1.37 11.50 3.31
N PHE A 224 1.41 10.35 3.99
CA PHE A 224 0.66 10.08 5.22
C PHE A 224 1.55 9.72 6.41
N ALA A 225 1.07 10.03 7.61
CA ALA A 225 1.64 9.50 8.85
C ALA A 225 1.03 8.12 9.13
N TYR A 226 1.85 7.18 9.61
CA TYR A 226 1.40 5.85 9.99
C TYR A 226 2.01 5.41 11.34
N ASP A 227 1.46 4.34 11.92
CA ASP A 227 1.90 3.73 13.17
C ASP A 227 2.05 2.22 13.03
N ALA A 228 3.20 1.79 12.54
CA ALA A 228 3.50 0.37 12.42
C ALA A 228 3.74 -0.28 13.80
N GLU A 229 4.17 0.49 14.81
CA GLU A 229 4.49 -0.04 16.14
C GLU A 229 3.21 -0.46 16.89
N ASN A 230 2.15 0.36 16.83
CA ASN A 230 0.88 0.03 17.49
C ASN A 230 -0.10 -0.75 16.59
N LEU A 231 0.25 -1.01 15.32
CA LEU A 231 -0.59 -1.77 14.38
C LEU A 231 -1.08 -3.11 14.98
N PRO A 232 -0.22 -3.97 15.57
CA PRO A 232 -0.66 -5.25 16.14
C PRO A 232 -1.65 -5.07 17.30
N HIS A 233 -1.40 -4.07 18.16
CA HIS A 233 -2.29 -3.77 19.28
C HIS A 233 -3.66 -3.32 18.79
N ASN A 234 -3.69 -2.45 17.78
CA ASN A 234 -4.90 -1.83 17.28
C ASN A 234 -5.79 -2.83 16.52
N TYR A 235 -5.21 -3.83 15.84
CA TYR A 235 -5.97 -4.89 15.17
C TYR A 235 -6.38 -6.07 16.06
N LYS A 236 -5.89 -6.16 17.30
CA LYS A 236 -6.24 -7.27 18.21
C LYS A 236 -7.75 -7.46 18.39
N ARG A 237 -8.52 -6.36 18.50
CA ARG A 237 -9.99 -6.39 18.60
C ARG A 237 -10.63 -6.96 17.33
N TRP A 238 -10.13 -6.54 16.17
CA TRP A 238 -10.65 -6.95 14.86
C TRP A 238 -10.51 -8.46 14.64
N MET A 239 -9.39 -9.03 15.09
CA MET A 239 -9.08 -10.45 14.94
C MET A 239 -9.69 -11.32 16.06
N THR A 240 -10.32 -10.73 17.07
CA THR A 240 -10.96 -11.44 18.19
C THR A 240 -12.39 -10.97 18.45
N PRO A 241 -13.30 -11.00 17.44
CA PRO A 241 -14.67 -10.53 17.63
C PRO A 241 -15.45 -11.44 18.60
N PRO A 242 -16.43 -10.90 19.37
CA PRO A 242 -17.18 -11.66 20.38
C PRO A 242 -17.83 -12.93 19.81
N LYS A 243 -17.69 -14.07 20.49
CA LYS A 243 -18.18 -15.37 19.98
C LYS A 243 -19.70 -15.46 19.87
N ASP A 244 -20.40 -14.71 20.71
CA ASP A 244 -21.86 -14.62 20.83
C ASP A 244 -22.49 -13.55 19.93
N ARG A 245 -21.69 -12.86 19.09
CA ARG A 245 -22.20 -11.90 18.12
C ARG A 245 -23.13 -12.56 17.11
N VAL A 246 -24.09 -11.78 16.62
CA VAL A 246 -24.87 -12.09 15.43
C VAL A 246 -24.01 -11.77 14.20
N LYS A 247 -23.53 -12.81 13.51
CA LYS A 247 -22.79 -12.65 12.26
C LYS A 247 -23.72 -12.15 11.16
N ALA A 248 -23.25 -11.18 10.39
CA ALA A 248 -23.95 -10.74 9.19
C ALA A 248 -23.86 -11.81 8.09
N SER A 249 -24.91 -11.91 7.29
CA SER A 249 -24.93 -12.69 6.07
C SER A 249 -24.02 -12.06 5.01
N ARG A 250 -23.56 -12.87 4.05
CA ARG A 250 -22.80 -12.37 2.91
C ARG A 250 -23.52 -11.27 2.12
N ALA A 251 -24.85 -11.36 2.02
CA ALA A 251 -25.66 -10.36 1.32
C ALA A 251 -25.60 -8.99 2.03
N GLU A 252 -25.67 -8.99 3.37
CA GLU A 252 -25.51 -7.77 4.18
C GLU A 252 -24.09 -7.21 4.03
N LEU A 253 -23.06 -8.05 4.16
CA LEU A 253 -21.67 -7.62 3.98
C LEU A 253 -21.43 -7.02 2.58
N ASN A 254 -22.03 -7.61 1.54
CA ASN A 254 -21.95 -7.10 0.17
C ASN A 254 -22.72 -5.79 -0.02
N GLY A 255 -23.84 -5.58 0.68
CA GLY A 255 -24.57 -4.31 0.69
C GLY A 255 -23.73 -3.17 1.26
N VAL A 256 -23.07 -3.41 2.40
CA VAL A 256 -22.12 -2.45 2.99
C VAL A 256 -20.97 -2.16 2.02
N ALA A 257 -20.42 -3.19 1.37
CA ALA A 257 -19.36 -3.04 0.38
C ALA A 257 -19.79 -2.19 -0.83
N ALA A 258 -20.97 -2.46 -1.40
CA ALA A 258 -21.49 -1.72 -2.55
C ALA A 258 -21.74 -0.24 -2.25
N ALA A 259 -22.13 0.07 -1.02
CA ALA A 259 -22.37 1.42 -0.58
C ALA A 259 -21.09 2.21 -0.28
N SER A 260 -19.95 1.57 0.05
CA SER A 260 -18.80 2.25 0.65
C SER A 260 -18.19 3.38 -0.18
N PHE A 261 -18.10 3.22 -1.50
CA PHE A 261 -17.57 4.20 -2.46
C PHE A 261 -18.64 4.80 -3.38
N ASN A 262 -19.91 4.42 -3.20
CA ASN A 262 -21.01 4.89 -4.03
C ASN A 262 -21.73 6.05 -3.34
N SER A 263 -21.49 7.27 -3.81
CA SER A 263 -22.16 8.47 -3.31
C SER A 263 -23.63 8.56 -3.67
N ASN A 264 -24.10 7.79 -4.66
CA ASN A 264 -25.53 7.69 -4.99
C ASN A 264 -26.27 6.69 -4.09
N ASP A 265 -25.53 5.90 -3.30
CA ASP A 265 -26.11 4.95 -2.37
C ASP A 265 -26.46 5.65 -1.05
N ASN A 266 -27.75 5.61 -0.70
CA ASN A 266 -28.29 6.25 0.51
C ASN A 266 -28.44 5.27 1.68
N THR A 267 -27.81 4.08 1.62
CA THR A 267 -27.82 3.10 2.69
C THR A 267 -27.25 3.71 3.97
N THR A 268 -28.09 3.78 4.99
CA THR A 268 -27.70 4.16 6.34
C THR A 268 -27.17 2.94 7.08
N ILE A 269 -25.99 3.06 7.69
CA ILE A 269 -25.37 2.01 8.49
C ILE A 269 -25.41 2.40 9.96
N ASN A 270 -25.98 1.54 10.80
CA ASN A 270 -25.92 1.70 12.25
C ASN A 270 -24.48 1.50 12.72
N MET A 271 -24.03 2.27 13.69
CA MET A 271 -22.68 2.20 14.21
C MET A 271 -22.73 1.77 15.67
N ALA A 272 -21.85 0.86 16.06
CA ALA A 272 -21.68 0.51 17.46
C ALA A 272 -21.22 1.74 18.26
N SER A 273 -21.65 1.86 19.51
CA SER A 273 -21.28 2.99 20.37
C SER A 273 -19.77 3.10 20.62
N ASP A 274 -19.05 2.00 20.49
CA ASP A 274 -17.61 1.91 20.65
C ASP A 274 -16.89 1.59 19.32
N CYS A 275 -17.50 1.92 18.18
CA CYS A 275 -16.94 1.65 16.87
C CYS A 275 -15.52 2.23 16.73
N GLN A 276 -14.57 1.39 16.33
CA GLN A 276 -13.16 1.74 16.26
C GLN A 276 -12.80 2.27 14.87
N PHE A 277 -12.46 3.55 14.76
CA PHE A 277 -11.88 4.12 13.54
C PHE A 277 -10.35 4.09 13.60
N THR A 278 -9.75 3.46 12.60
CA THR A 278 -8.30 3.35 12.44
C THR A 278 -7.85 3.84 11.06
N GLU A 279 -6.66 4.42 11.00
CA GLU A 279 -6.10 4.92 9.76
C GLU A 279 -4.60 4.65 9.77
N MET A 280 -4.09 3.93 8.76
CA MET A 280 -2.64 3.69 8.62
C MET A 280 -1.97 3.19 9.91
N GLY A 281 -2.62 2.27 10.64
CA GLY A 281 -2.14 1.73 11.91
C GLY A 281 -2.43 2.56 13.16
N TRP A 282 -2.92 3.79 13.06
CA TRP A 282 -3.37 4.60 14.21
C TRP A 282 -4.81 4.27 14.61
N ILE A 283 -5.13 4.38 15.90
CA ILE A 283 -6.50 4.67 16.35
C ILE A 283 -6.69 6.19 16.36
N VAL A 284 -7.66 6.68 15.61
CA VAL A 284 -7.91 8.12 15.50
C VAL A 284 -8.70 8.59 16.72
N LYS A 285 -8.00 9.14 17.71
CA LYS A 285 -8.63 9.67 18.93
C LYS A 285 -9.46 10.91 18.59
N ASN A 286 -10.75 10.89 18.95
CA ASN A 286 -11.78 11.92 18.66
C ASN A 286 -12.39 11.87 17.25
N ALA A 287 -12.23 10.76 16.53
CA ALA A 287 -13.09 10.42 15.40
C ALA A 287 -13.69 9.05 15.68
N ALA A 288 -15.02 8.98 15.68
CA ALA A 288 -15.73 7.70 15.61
C ALA A 288 -15.79 7.25 14.15
N CYS A 289 -16.11 5.97 13.94
CA CYS A 289 -16.56 5.53 12.61
C CYS A 289 -17.65 6.46 12.10
N ASN A 290 -17.68 6.69 10.80
CA ASN A 290 -18.62 7.66 10.25
C ASN A 290 -19.04 7.31 8.83
N TRP A 291 -20.33 7.01 8.66
CA TRP A 291 -20.91 6.69 7.37
C TRP A 291 -21.54 7.93 6.73
N MET A 292 -20.72 8.91 6.34
CA MET A 292 -21.20 10.19 5.80
C MET A 292 -21.65 10.08 4.33
N PRO A 293 -22.62 10.90 3.91
CA PRO A 293 -22.92 11.10 2.49
C PRO A 293 -21.76 11.72 1.71
N ASP A 294 -21.00 12.63 2.33
CA ASP A 294 -19.80 13.25 1.75
C ASP A 294 -18.58 12.38 2.06
N ARG A 295 -18.14 11.59 1.08
CA ARG A 295 -17.11 10.55 1.23
C ARG A 295 -16.37 10.29 -0.08
N PRO A 296 -15.16 9.68 -0.04
CA PRO A 296 -14.44 9.29 -1.24
C PRO A 296 -15.34 8.48 -2.19
N THR A 297 -15.43 8.90 -3.45
CA THR A 297 -16.31 8.28 -4.45
C THR A 297 -15.50 7.59 -5.55
N ASP A 298 -15.83 6.33 -5.82
CA ASP A 298 -15.39 5.60 -7.02
C ASP A 298 -16.46 4.57 -7.40
N LEU A 299 -17.20 4.84 -8.48
CA LEU A 299 -18.25 3.93 -8.96
C LEU A 299 -17.70 2.63 -9.57
N ASN A 300 -16.39 2.55 -9.82
CA ASN A 300 -15.71 1.33 -10.23
C ASN A 300 -14.99 0.64 -9.07
N ALA A 301 -15.23 1.11 -7.83
CA ALA A 301 -14.71 0.43 -6.66
C ALA A 301 -15.18 -1.01 -6.61
N ARG A 302 -14.34 -1.86 -6.05
CA ARG A 302 -14.51 -3.31 -6.08
C ARG A 302 -14.57 -3.85 -4.67
N THR A 303 -15.47 -4.81 -4.45
CA THR A 303 -15.43 -5.68 -3.28
C THR A 303 -14.24 -6.62 -3.41
N VAL A 304 -13.33 -6.55 -2.45
CA VAL A 304 -12.06 -7.29 -2.42
C VAL A 304 -12.22 -8.61 -1.68
N VAL A 305 -12.72 -8.55 -0.45
CA VAL A 305 -12.86 -9.68 0.48
C VAL A 305 -14.14 -9.49 1.28
N LEU A 306 -14.93 -10.55 1.39
CA LEU A 306 -16.01 -10.69 2.37
C LEU A 306 -15.69 -11.86 3.30
N ASP A 307 -15.17 -11.57 4.49
CA ASP A 307 -14.89 -12.56 5.53
C ASP A 307 -16.14 -12.75 6.41
N GLU A 308 -16.99 -13.71 6.04
CA GLU A 308 -18.20 -14.07 6.79
C GLU A 308 -17.90 -14.59 8.20
N GLU A 309 -16.68 -15.08 8.45
CA GLU A 309 -16.30 -15.55 9.78
C GLU A 309 -16.06 -14.38 10.72
N LEU A 310 -15.24 -13.41 10.33
CA LEU A 310 -14.86 -12.25 11.17
C LEU A 310 -15.80 -11.04 11.01
N GLY A 311 -16.71 -11.08 10.02
CA GLY A 311 -17.53 -9.94 9.63
C GLY A 311 -16.71 -8.84 8.97
N ILE A 312 -15.56 -9.17 8.36
CA ILE A 312 -14.67 -8.17 7.75
C ILE A 312 -15.03 -8.00 6.27
N ILE A 313 -15.14 -6.74 5.85
CA ILE A 313 -15.40 -6.33 4.48
C ILE A 313 -14.20 -5.53 4.02
N VAL A 314 -13.67 -5.82 2.84
CA VAL A 314 -12.63 -5.02 2.22
C VAL A 314 -13.14 -4.53 0.88
N THR A 315 -13.06 -3.24 0.65
CA THR A 315 -13.38 -2.60 -0.63
C THR A 315 -12.20 -1.78 -1.09
N ALA A 316 -11.95 -1.76 -2.40
CA ALA A 316 -10.86 -1.00 -2.98
C ALA A 316 -11.40 -0.02 -4.04
N GLY A 317 -10.93 1.22 -3.99
CA GLY A 317 -11.26 2.27 -4.96
C GLY A 317 -10.03 3.09 -5.32
N VAL A 318 -10.10 3.77 -6.47
CA VAL A 318 -9.09 4.74 -6.93
C VAL A 318 -9.76 6.10 -7.06
N VAL A 319 -9.49 6.95 -6.08
CA VAL A 319 -10.19 8.22 -5.90
C VAL A 319 -9.29 9.38 -6.36
N PRO A 320 -9.75 10.24 -7.28
CA PRO A 320 -9.03 11.46 -7.61
C PRO A 320 -9.20 12.51 -6.51
N GLY A 321 -8.19 13.35 -6.35
CA GLY A 321 -8.19 14.41 -5.36
C GLY A 321 -6.91 15.23 -5.38
N LYS A 322 -6.77 16.09 -4.39
CA LYS A 322 -5.60 16.97 -4.24
C LYS A 322 -4.88 16.74 -2.93
N VAL A 323 -3.56 16.80 -2.98
CA VAL A 323 -2.70 16.88 -1.80
C VAL A 323 -2.53 18.34 -1.43
N TYR A 324 -3.01 18.71 -0.24
CA TYR A 324 -2.93 20.03 0.33
C TYR A 324 -1.85 20.12 1.43
N PRO A 325 -1.24 21.30 1.65
CA PRO A 325 -0.48 21.55 2.87
C PRO A 325 -1.44 21.57 4.07
N TYR A 326 -1.01 21.02 5.20
CA TYR A 326 -1.71 21.10 6.48
C TYR A 326 -0.68 21.23 7.61
N ALA A 327 -0.48 22.45 8.09
CA ALA A 327 0.58 22.80 9.06
C ALA A 327 1.98 22.27 8.65
N THR A 328 2.51 21.25 9.33
CA THR A 328 3.82 20.63 9.03
C THR A 328 3.71 19.30 8.28
N PHE A 329 2.53 18.97 7.76
CA PHE A 329 2.23 17.74 7.04
C PHE A 329 1.37 18.04 5.81
N SER A 330 1.00 17.01 5.07
CA SER A 330 0.08 17.09 3.93
C SER A 330 -1.20 16.33 4.22
N ALA A 331 -2.28 16.69 3.55
CA ALA A 331 -3.55 15.97 3.58
C ALA A 331 -4.04 15.76 2.14
N PHE A 332 -4.41 14.53 1.80
CA PHE A 332 -5.11 14.25 0.56
C PHE A 332 -6.61 14.46 0.77
N ILE A 333 -7.26 15.22 -0.10
CA ILE A 333 -8.69 15.47 -0.07
C ILE A 333 -9.29 15.05 -1.42
N PRO A 334 -10.18 14.03 -1.44
CA PRO A 334 -10.90 13.62 -2.64
C PRO A 334 -11.64 14.77 -3.33
N ASP A 335 -11.77 14.70 -4.65
CA ASP A 335 -12.56 15.68 -5.44
C ASP A 335 -14.05 15.65 -5.11
N SER A 336 -14.55 14.49 -4.67
CA SER A 336 -15.93 14.34 -4.20
C SER A 336 -16.23 15.15 -2.93
N MET A 337 -15.19 15.52 -2.17
CA MET A 337 -15.31 16.26 -0.91
C MET A 337 -15.09 17.76 -1.10
N GLU A 338 -15.86 18.38 -2.00
CA GLU A 338 -15.71 19.79 -2.40
C GLU A 338 -15.73 20.77 -1.22
N SER A 339 -16.58 20.48 -0.22
CA SER A 339 -16.70 21.29 1.00
C SER A 339 -15.38 21.35 1.79
N SER A 340 -14.67 20.22 1.81
CA SER A 340 -13.39 20.06 2.51
C SER A 340 -12.27 20.72 1.71
N GLN A 341 -12.24 20.57 0.38
CA GLN A 341 -11.28 21.27 -0.48
C GLN A 341 -11.42 22.79 -0.35
N LYS A 342 -12.64 23.34 -0.41
CA LYS A 342 -12.89 24.78 -0.27
C LYS A 342 -12.43 25.34 1.07
N THR A 343 -12.63 24.57 2.14
CA THR A 343 -12.14 24.94 3.48
C THR A 343 -10.61 24.98 3.49
N GLN A 344 -9.96 24.00 2.86
CA GLN A 344 -8.51 23.92 2.78
C GLN A 344 -7.90 25.00 1.88
N ASP A 345 -8.55 25.35 0.77
CA ASP A 345 -8.18 26.47 -0.11
C ASP A 345 -8.18 27.79 0.67
N THR A 346 -9.20 28.01 1.51
CA THR A 346 -9.30 29.20 2.35
C THR A 346 -8.16 29.25 3.37
N TRP A 347 -7.89 28.14 4.05
CA TRP A 347 -6.76 28.04 4.98
C TRP A 347 -5.42 28.29 4.28
N TYR A 348 -5.21 27.67 3.12
CA TYR A 348 -3.99 27.85 2.32
C TYR A 348 -3.76 29.32 1.93
N ALA A 349 -4.81 30.01 1.48
CA ALA A 349 -4.73 31.43 1.13
C ALA A 349 -4.37 32.31 2.34
N ILE A 350 -4.96 32.04 3.51
CA ILE A 350 -4.64 32.74 4.76
C ILE A 350 -3.16 32.52 5.12
N GLN A 351 -2.70 31.28 5.20
CA GLN A 351 -1.31 30.96 5.57
C GLN A 351 -0.30 31.57 4.60
N LYS A 352 -0.61 31.57 3.31
CA LYS A 352 0.20 32.24 2.29
C LYS A 352 0.28 33.75 2.51
N SER A 353 -0.82 34.39 2.91
CA SER A 353 -0.87 35.83 3.19
C SER A 353 -0.15 36.22 4.49
N GLU A 354 -0.14 35.34 5.49
CA GLU A 354 0.53 35.53 6.79
C GLU A 354 2.04 35.29 6.72
N GLY A 355 2.57 34.88 5.56
CA GLY A 355 4.00 34.65 5.37
C GLY A 355 4.50 33.34 5.97
N TYR A 356 3.65 32.31 6.03
CA TYR A 356 4.07 30.96 6.43
C TYR A 356 5.23 30.49 5.54
N ILE A 357 6.31 30.01 6.16
CA ILE A 357 7.63 29.97 5.51
C ILE A 357 7.69 28.90 4.39
N TYR A 358 6.98 27.79 4.54
CA TYR A 358 6.98 26.69 3.56
C TYR A 358 5.58 26.07 3.46
N LEU A 359 4.94 26.22 2.30
CA LEU A 359 3.68 25.55 1.97
C LEU A 359 3.89 24.76 0.68
N VAL A 360 3.51 23.47 0.68
CA VAL A 360 3.39 22.73 -0.57
C VAL A 360 2.21 23.29 -1.36
N GLU A 361 2.36 23.41 -2.68
CA GLU A 361 1.27 23.83 -3.55
C GLU A 361 0.23 22.70 -3.64
N PRO A 362 -1.08 22.99 -3.54
CA PRO A 362 -2.11 21.98 -3.77
C PRO A 362 -1.89 21.29 -5.12
N THR A 363 -1.67 19.97 -5.11
CA THR A 363 -1.27 19.20 -6.29
C THR A 363 -2.20 18.01 -6.50
N GLU A 364 -2.63 17.78 -7.74
CA GLU A 364 -3.49 16.65 -8.13
C GLU A 364 -2.80 15.30 -7.89
N ALA A 365 -3.55 14.33 -7.38
CA ALA A 365 -3.08 12.98 -7.10
C ALA A 365 -4.21 11.94 -7.23
N LEU A 366 -3.83 10.67 -7.27
CA LEU A 366 -4.76 9.55 -7.11
C LEU A 366 -4.51 8.86 -5.77
N GLY A 367 -5.56 8.70 -4.97
CA GLY A 367 -5.57 7.85 -3.80
C GLY A 367 -6.12 6.47 -4.12
N THR A 368 -5.26 5.45 -4.20
CA THR A 368 -5.71 4.06 -4.17
C THR A 368 -5.97 3.68 -2.73
N SER A 369 -7.21 3.35 -2.39
CA SER A 369 -7.61 3.11 -1.01
C SER A 369 -8.25 1.75 -0.83
N PHE A 370 -7.87 1.06 0.24
CA PHE A 370 -8.59 -0.10 0.75
C PHE A 370 -9.32 0.32 2.02
N ASN A 371 -10.65 0.36 1.93
CA ASN A 371 -11.52 0.57 3.06
C ASN A 371 -11.89 -0.79 3.65
N VAL A 372 -11.52 -0.99 4.91
CA VAL A 372 -11.77 -2.21 5.66
C VAL A 372 -12.80 -1.93 6.74
N PHE A 373 -13.89 -2.68 6.76
CA PHE A 373 -14.96 -2.53 7.73
C PHE A 373 -15.11 -3.83 8.52
N GLN A 374 -15.51 -3.73 9.79
CA GLN A 374 -15.98 -4.87 10.56
C GLN A 374 -17.46 -4.67 10.91
N TYR A 375 -18.31 -5.63 10.54
CA TYR A 375 -19.75 -5.53 10.64
C TYR A 375 -20.36 -6.80 11.25
N TYR A 376 -21.05 -6.64 12.37
CA TYR A 376 -21.81 -7.68 13.07
C TYR A 376 -22.81 -7.04 14.03
N ASN A 377 -23.77 -7.80 14.55
CA ASN A 377 -24.89 -7.28 15.36
C ASN A 377 -25.70 -6.20 14.63
N ASN A 378 -25.74 -6.25 13.29
CA ASN A 378 -26.36 -5.25 12.42
C ASN A 378 -25.78 -3.83 12.59
N GLU A 379 -24.54 -3.73 13.05
CA GLU A 379 -23.82 -2.49 13.31
C GLU A 379 -22.40 -2.55 12.75
N LEU A 380 -21.89 -1.40 12.35
CA LEU A 380 -20.48 -1.19 12.05
C LEU A 380 -19.71 -1.10 13.36
N GLN A 381 -18.69 -1.95 13.49
CA GLN A 381 -17.90 -2.17 14.70
C GLN A 381 -16.49 -1.61 14.57
N GLY A 382 -16.02 -1.49 13.34
CA GLY A 382 -14.76 -0.85 13.02
C GLY A 382 -14.71 -0.37 11.58
N GLU A 383 -13.92 0.67 11.36
CA GLU A 383 -13.63 1.25 10.07
C GLU A 383 -12.12 1.52 9.98
N GLN A 384 -11.48 1.08 8.91
CA GLN A 384 -10.06 1.24 8.67
C GLN A 384 -9.84 1.76 7.27
N PHE A 385 -9.12 2.88 7.15
CA PHE A 385 -8.67 3.38 5.87
C PHE A 385 -7.17 3.14 5.69
N LEU A 386 -6.84 2.54 4.55
CA LEU A 386 -5.48 2.48 4.05
C LEU A 386 -5.46 3.14 2.69
N VAL A 387 -4.43 3.94 2.45
CA VAL A 387 -4.34 4.77 1.24
C VAL A 387 -2.91 4.81 0.76
N TYR A 388 -2.76 4.71 -0.56
CA TYR A 388 -1.52 4.86 -1.26
C TYR A 388 -1.68 5.94 -2.33
N LEU A 389 -0.84 6.98 -2.28
CA LEU A 389 -0.89 8.06 -3.26
C LEU A 389 -0.04 7.74 -4.48
N SER A 390 -0.57 8.08 -5.65
CA SER A 390 0.14 8.02 -6.91
C SER A 390 -0.12 9.30 -7.73
N GLY A 391 0.58 9.42 -8.86
CA GLY A 391 0.40 10.56 -9.75
C GLY A 391 -1.05 10.68 -10.26
N PRO A 392 -1.45 11.87 -10.76
CA PRO A 392 -2.80 12.10 -11.24
C PRO A 392 -3.12 11.23 -12.46
N ARG A 393 -4.41 10.94 -12.67
CA ARG A 393 -4.88 10.04 -13.75
C ARG A 393 -4.45 10.51 -15.14
N ASN A 394 -4.48 11.82 -15.37
CA ASN A 394 -4.39 12.41 -16.71
C ASN A 394 -3.12 13.24 -16.89
N GLY A 395 -1.97 12.71 -16.47
CA GLY A 395 -0.68 13.30 -16.80
C GLY A 395 0.32 13.27 -15.66
N THR A 396 1.08 14.35 -15.57
CA THR A 396 2.13 14.53 -14.57
C THR A 396 1.63 15.49 -13.49
N ALA A 397 2.05 15.28 -12.25
CA ALA A 397 1.81 16.22 -11.14
C ALA A 397 2.45 17.61 -11.36
N TRP A 398 3.30 17.74 -12.39
CA TRP A 398 3.98 18.97 -12.81
C TRP A 398 3.30 19.69 -13.99
N ALA A 399 2.09 19.26 -14.37
CA ALA A 399 1.37 19.81 -15.52
C ALA A 399 0.82 21.22 -15.25
#